data_AF-A0A561W639-F1
#
_entry.id   AF-A0A561W639-F1
#
_cell.length_a   1.000
_cell.length_b   1.000
_cell.length_c   1.000
_cell.angle_alpha   90.00
_cell.angle_beta   90.00
_cell.angle_gamma   90.00
#
_symmetry.space_group_name_H-M   'P 1'
#
loop_
_entity.id
_entity.type
_entity.pdbx_description
1 polymer ?
#
loop_
_entity_poly.entity_id
_entity_poly.type
_entity_poly.pdbx_seq_one_letter_code
_entity_poly.pdbx_strand_id
1 'polypeptide(L)'
;MIEQPAYTGFGFSDGEWGLLVGLPQSVLTAASAAESDGTRRTMAETAAGLETISTGRESASPLVAAVAGEIVTRVGDPEAGAELPVIAPDDPRALIDDVLLRAGQAAALLAARVDEGEAGAYKHWLVQIAEQVVGAASSGGLLGIGGESVSDSERRFRDRLAHVLND
;
A
#
# COMPACT_ATOMS: atom_id res chain seq x y z
N MET A 1 -22.69 22.54 3.66
CA MET A 1 -21.50 22.53 4.54
C MET A 1 -20.38 22.03 3.64
N ILE A 2 -19.42 22.88 3.27
CA ILE A 2 -18.33 22.44 2.41
C ILE A 2 -17.39 21.69 3.34
N GLU A 3 -17.36 20.37 3.26
CA GLU A 3 -16.40 19.57 4.02
C GLU A 3 -15.00 20.06 3.63
N GLN A 4 -14.26 20.59 4.61
CA GLN A 4 -12.89 20.98 4.36
C GLN A 4 -12.10 19.70 4.06
N PRO A 5 -11.32 19.68 2.98
CA PRO A 5 -10.63 18.46 2.59
C PRO A 5 -9.62 18.07 3.67
N ALA A 6 -9.51 16.77 3.96
CA ALA A 6 -8.79 16.25 5.13
C ALA A 6 -7.35 16.79 5.25
N TYR A 7 -6.69 17.08 4.13
CA TYR A 7 -5.33 17.62 4.09
C TYR A 7 -5.15 18.97 4.80
N THR A 8 -6.19 19.81 4.88
CA THR A 8 -6.09 21.11 5.58
C THR A 8 -6.02 20.95 7.09
N GLY A 9 -6.59 19.87 7.63
CA GLY A 9 -6.53 19.53 9.05
C GLY A 9 -5.13 19.09 9.50
N PHE A 10 -4.34 18.52 8.58
CA PHE A 10 -2.96 18.09 8.82
C PHE A 10 -1.91 19.09 8.32
N GLY A 11 -2.32 20.16 7.63
CA GLY A 11 -1.41 21.17 7.08
C GLY A 11 -0.59 20.70 5.88
N PHE A 12 -1.07 19.70 5.13
CA PHE A 12 -0.46 19.28 3.87
C PHE A 12 -0.99 20.10 2.69
N SER A 13 -0.16 20.29 1.67
CA SER A 13 -0.62 20.74 0.35
C SER A 13 -1.34 19.61 -0.39
N ASP A 14 -2.11 19.96 -1.43
CA ASP A 14 -2.82 18.98 -2.26
C ASP A 14 -1.87 17.96 -2.91
N GLY A 15 -0.68 18.39 -3.34
CA GLY A 15 0.33 17.50 -3.93
C GLY A 15 0.97 16.54 -2.92
N GLU A 16 1.29 17.04 -1.72
CA GLU A 16 1.80 16.22 -0.61
C GLU A 16 0.77 15.20 -0.13
N TRP A 17 -0.49 15.63 -0.02
CA TRP A 17 -1.60 14.74 0.32
C TRP A 17 -1.87 13.71 -0.78
N GLY A 18 -1.81 14.12 -2.05
CA GLY A 18 -1.91 13.21 -3.19
C GLY A 18 -0.85 12.11 -3.16
N LEU A 19 0.38 12.44 -2.76
CA LEU A 19 1.45 11.46 -2.56
C LEU A 19 1.12 10.50 -1.42
N LEU A 20 0.67 10.98 -0.26
CA LEU A 20 0.31 10.14 0.88
C LEU A 20 -0.92 9.24 0.61
N VAL A 21 -1.88 9.72 -0.16
CA VAL A 21 -3.10 8.97 -0.51
C VAL A 21 -2.86 7.98 -1.65
N GLY A 22 -2.01 8.31 -2.61
CA GLY A 22 -1.71 7.42 -3.73
C GLY A 22 -0.70 6.32 -3.40
N LEU A 23 0.14 6.53 -2.38
CA LEU A 23 1.23 5.60 -2.04
C LEU A 23 0.74 4.21 -1.59
N PRO A 24 -0.29 4.04 -0.74
CA PRO A 24 -0.77 2.71 -0.35
C PRO A 24 -1.18 1.83 -1.53
N GLN A 25 -1.92 2.37 -2.51
CA GLN A 25 -2.28 1.64 -3.73
C GLN A 25 -1.08 1.35 -4.62
N SER A 26 -0.12 2.27 -4.67
CA SER A 26 1.12 2.07 -5.43
C SER A 26 1.97 0.95 -4.81
N VAL A 27 2.05 0.89 -3.48
CA VAL A 27 2.70 -0.20 -2.73
C VAL A 27 2.02 -1.53 -2.98
N LEU A 28 0.69 -1.60 -2.96
CA LEU A 28 -0.06 -2.81 -3.32
C LEU A 28 0.31 -3.28 -4.73
N THR A 29 0.31 -2.36 -5.70
CA THR A 29 0.61 -2.68 -7.10
C THR A 29 2.06 -3.13 -7.29
N ALA A 30 3.01 -2.47 -6.62
CA ALA A 30 4.42 -2.82 -6.67
C ALA A 30 4.72 -4.15 -5.95
N ALA A 31 4.08 -4.42 -4.81
CA ALA A 31 4.18 -5.71 -4.12
C ALA A 31 3.70 -6.84 -5.02
N SER A 32 2.55 -6.67 -5.67
CA SER A 32 2.02 -7.65 -6.62
C SER A 32 2.81 -7.72 -7.94
N ALA A 33 3.63 -6.70 -8.25
CA ALA A 33 4.54 -6.71 -9.40
C ALA A 33 5.95 -7.25 -9.04
N ALA A 34 6.28 -7.37 -7.76
CA ALA A 34 7.55 -7.91 -7.29
C ALA A 34 7.69 -9.41 -7.60
N GLU A 35 6.57 -10.10 -7.81
CA GLU A 35 6.58 -11.47 -8.30
C GLU A 35 7.15 -11.55 -9.71
N SER A 36 8.29 -12.23 -9.80
CA SER A 36 9.03 -12.45 -11.04
C SER A 36 8.24 -13.24 -12.09
N ASP A 37 7.25 -14.03 -11.65
CA ASP A 37 6.32 -14.74 -12.52
C ASP A 37 4.99 -13.96 -12.55
N GLY A 38 4.94 -12.89 -13.37
CA GLY A 38 3.77 -12.00 -13.49
C GLY A 38 2.46 -12.69 -13.90
N THR A 39 2.51 -13.98 -14.23
CA THR A 39 1.35 -14.86 -14.45
C THR A 39 0.63 -15.24 -13.15
N ARG A 40 1.28 -15.10 -11.99
CA ARG A 40 0.74 -15.50 -10.68
C ARG A 40 -0.09 -14.46 -9.97
N ARG A 41 -0.17 -13.23 -10.48
CA ARG A 41 -0.94 -12.20 -9.80
C ARG A 41 -2.38 -12.66 -9.58
N THR A 42 -2.76 -12.81 -8.33
CA THR A 42 -4.08 -13.30 -7.96
C THR A 42 -5.04 -12.16 -7.62
N MET A 43 -6.33 -12.39 -7.84
CA MET A 43 -7.37 -11.54 -7.28
C MET A 43 -7.31 -11.53 -5.74
N ALA A 44 -6.85 -12.62 -5.12
CA ALA A 44 -6.69 -12.74 -3.68
C ALA A 44 -5.62 -11.78 -3.11
N GLU A 45 -4.46 -11.65 -3.77
CA GLU A 45 -3.44 -10.65 -3.44
C GLU A 45 -4.00 -9.23 -3.45
N THR A 46 -4.75 -8.90 -4.51
CA THR A 46 -5.33 -7.57 -4.67
C THR A 46 -6.39 -7.30 -3.62
N ALA A 47 -7.26 -8.29 -3.36
CA ALA A 47 -8.30 -8.20 -2.33
C ALA A 47 -7.70 -8.00 -0.93
N ALA A 48 -6.69 -8.80 -0.54
CA ALA A 48 -6.04 -8.68 0.76
C ALA A 48 -5.36 -7.32 0.97
N GLY A 49 -4.71 -6.78 -0.07
CA GLY A 49 -4.13 -5.44 0.00
C GLY A 49 -5.18 -4.34 0.14
N LEU A 50 -6.29 -4.45 -0.58
CA LEU A 50 -7.39 -3.48 -0.52
C LEU A 50 -8.16 -3.54 0.81
N GLU A 51 -8.39 -4.75 1.35
CA GLU A 51 -8.95 -4.97 2.68
C GLU A 51 -8.08 -4.25 3.73
N THR A 52 -6.76 -4.47 3.69
CA THR A 52 -5.80 -3.81 4.60
C THR A 52 -5.84 -2.28 4.47
N ILE A 53 -6.04 -1.76 3.26
CA ILE A 53 -6.23 -0.33 3.04
C ILE A 53 -7.56 0.14 3.68
N SER A 54 -8.65 -0.60 3.48
CA SER A 54 -9.98 -0.25 4.02
C SER A 54 -10.01 -0.28 5.54
N THR A 55 -9.46 -1.33 6.18
CA THR A 55 -9.34 -1.44 7.64
C THR A 55 -8.49 -0.31 8.23
N GLY A 56 -7.61 0.32 7.44
CA GLY A 56 -6.86 1.51 7.84
C GLY A 56 -7.77 2.66 8.34
N ARG A 57 -9.04 2.71 7.91
CA ARG A 57 -10.05 3.68 8.40
C ARG A 57 -10.32 3.58 9.89
N GLU A 58 -10.11 2.41 10.47
CA GLU A 58 -10.31 2.12 11.91
C GLU A 58 -9.01 2.26 12.71
N SER A 59 -7.93 2.71 12.07
CA SER A 59 -6.63 2.89 12.73
C SER A 59 -6.70 3.90 13.87
N ALA A 60 -5.97 3.62 14.94
CA ALA A 60 -5.78 4.56 16.04
C ALA A 60 -4.98 5.81 15.63
N SER A 61 -4.28 5.78 14.49
CA SER A 61 -3.60 6.95 13.93
C SER A 61 -4.57 7.78 13.08
N PRO A 62 -4.84 9.05 13.46
CA PRO A 62 -5.69 9.95 12.69
C PRO A 62 -5.24 10.11 11.23
N LEU A 63 -3.93 10.19 11.00
CA LEU A 63 -3.35 10.24 9.66
C LEU A 63 -3.72 9.01 8.82
N VAL A 64 -3.52 7.80 9.34
CA VAL A 64 -3.82 6.56 8.61
C VAL A 64 -5.32 6.46 8.33
N ALA A 65 -6.17 6.77 9.31
CA ALA A 65 -7.61 6.76 9.15
C ALA A 65 -8.10 7.76 8.07
N ALA A 66 -7.52 8.96 8.06
CA ALA A 66 -7.84 9.99 7.06
C ALA A 66 -7.38 9.59 5.65
N VAL A 67 -6.17 9.06 5.51
CA VAL A 67 -5.65 8.58 4.22
C VAL A 67 -6.51 7.43 3.70
N ALA A 68 -6.78 6.41 4.52
CA ALA A 68 -7.60 5.28 4.14
C ALA A 68 -9.03 5.69 3.73
N GLY A 69 -9.64 6.61 4.49
CA GLY A 69 -10.95 7.17 4.17
C GLY A 69 -10.99 7.90 2.83
N GLU A 70 -9.94 8.67 2.52
CA GLU A 70 -9.83 9.36 1.23
C GLU A 70 -9.65 8.36 0.06
N ILE A 71 -8.86 7.30 0.25
CA ILE A 71 -8.69 6.24 -0.77
C ILE A 71 -10.04 5.58 -1.07
N VAL A 72 -10.76 5.15 -0.04
CA VAL A 72 -12.09 4.53 -0.18
C VAL A 72 -13.08 5.48 -0.85
N THR A 73 -13.01 6.78 -0.53
CA THR A 73 -13.87 7.80 -1.17
C THR A 73 -13.57 7.96 -2.67
N ARG A 74 -12.29 7.93 -3.08
CA ARG A 74 -11.87 8.15 -4.47
C ARG A 74 -12.02 6.91 -5.35
N VAL A 75 -11.70 5.76 -4.80
CA VAL A 75 -11.59 4.48 -5.53
C VAL A 75 -12.87 3.66 -5.41
N GLY A 76 -13.69 3.93 -4.39
CA GLY A 76 -14.81 3.09 -3.99
C GLY A 76 -14.39 2.11 -2.89
N ASP A 77 -15.38 1.63 -2.14
CA ASP A 77 -15.15 0.64 -1.10
C ASP A 77 -14.82 -0.73 -1.73
N PRO A 78 -13.60 -1.26 -1.55
CA PRO A 78 -13.24 -2.56 -2.09
C PRO A 78 -14.09 -3.69 -1.49
N GLU A 79 -14.63 -3.52 -0.29
CA GLU A 79 -15.56 -4.47 0.35
C GLU A 79 -16.94 -4.48 -0.32
N ALA A 80 -17.25 -3.48 -1.17
CA ALA A 80 -18.49 -3.44 -1.93
C ALA A 80 -18.51 -4.44 -3.12
N GLY A 81 -17.45 -5.24 -3.29
CA GLY A 81 -17.39 -6.34 -4.26
C GLY A 81 -17.12 -5.92 -5.70
N ALA A 82 -16.53 -4.74 -5.92
CA ALA A 82 -16.11 -4.31 -7.25
C ALA A 82 -14.83 -5.05 -7.66
N GLU A 83 -14.91 -5.90 -8.69
CA GLU A 83 -13.74 -6.54 -9.30
C GLU A 83 -12.88 -5.45 -9.97
N LEU A 84 -11.79 -5.04 -9.31
CA LEU A 84 -10.82 -4.13 -9.91
C LEU A 84 -9.98 -4.91 -10.94
N PRO A 85 -9.83 -4.38 -12.18
CA PRO A 85 -9.02 -5.04 -13.19
C PRO A 85 -7.57 -5.10 -12.72
N VAL A 86 -7.00 -6.29 -12.83
CA VAL A 86 -5.59 -6.54 -12.58
C VAL A 86 -4.77 -5.89 -13.71
N ILE A 87 -4.23 -4.69 -13.47
CA ILE A 87 -3.39 -4.00 -14.45
C ILE A 87 -1.95 -4.49 -14.32
N ALA A 88 -1.47 -5.23 -15.31
CA ALA A 88 -0.06 -5.57 -15.45
C ALA A 88 0.74 -4.32 -15.85
N PRO A 89 1.73 -3.87 -15.05
CA PRO A 89 2.61 -2.78 -15.46
C PRO A 89 3.53 -3.25 -16.59
N ASP A 90 3.79 -2.37 -17.56
CA ASP A 90 4.68 -2.66 -18.69
C ASP A 90 6.14 -2.90 -18.25
N ASP A 91 6.57 -2.23 -17.18
CA ASP A 91 7.88 -2.43 -16.54
C ASP A 91 7.74 -2.54 -15.01
N PRO A 92 7.69 -3.78 -14.47
CA PRO A 92 7.61 -4.04 -13.04
C PRO A 92 8.78 -3.44 -12.24
N ARG A 93 9.98 -3.38 -12.81
CA ARG A 93 11.16 -2.87 -12.09
C ARG A 93 11.10 -1.35 -11.96
N ALA A 94 10.77 -0.68 -13.05
CA ALA A 94 10.59 0.78 -13.03
C ALA A 94 9.46 1.19 -12.07
N LEU A 95 8.38 0.42 -12.01
CA LEU A 95 7.30 0.63 -11.03
C LEU A 95 7.82 0.49 -9.59
N ILE A 96 8.53 -0.60 -9.28
CA ILE A 96 9.07 -0.84 -7.93
C ILE A 96 10.01 0.29 -7.51
N ASP A 97 10.92 0.72 -8.39
CA ASP A 97 11.87 1.79 -8.08
C ASP A 97 11.16 3.14 -7.88
N ASP A 98 10.14 3.47 -8.68
CA ASP A 98 9.31 4.68 -8.49
C ASP A 98 8.55 4.66 -7.16
N VAL A 99 7.98 3.51 -6.78
CA VAL A 99 7.27 3.36 -5.51
C VAL A 99 8.21 3.49 -4.31
N LEU A 100 9.40 2.90 -4.38
CA LEU A 100 10.41 3.07 -3.34
C LEU A 100 10.84 4.55 -3.23
N LEU A 101 11.04 5.25 -4.35
CA LEU A 101 11.36 6.68 -4.33
C LEU A 101 10.26 7.51 -3.65
N ARG A 102 8.99 7.27 -4.02
CA ARG A 102 7.82 7.94 -3.41
C ARG A 102 7.67 7.61 -1.92
N ALA A 103 7.97 6.37 -1.53
CA ALA A 103 7.96 5.95 -0.13
C ALA A 103 8.99 6.73 0.69
N GLY A 104 10.20 6.94 0.17
CA GLY A 104 11.21 7.78 0.81
C GLY A 104 10.78 9.25 0.91
N GLN A 105 10.18 9.79 -0.14
CA GLN A 105 9.62 11.15 -0.13
C GLN A 105 8.50 11.30 0.91
N ALA A 106 7.59 10.32 1.02
CA ALA A 106 6.55 10.30 2.04
C ALA A 106 7.15 10.22 3.45
N ALA A 107 8.14 9.34 3.67
CA ALA A 107 8.78 9.20 4.96
C ALA A 107 9.47 10.49 5.42
N ALA A 108 10.20 11.16 4.52
CA ALA A 108 10.84 12.45 4.79
C ALA A 108 9.81 13.56 5.04
N LEU A 109 8.72 13.60 4.26
CA LEU A 109 7.62 14.53 4.46
C LEU A 109 6.96 14.35 5.82
N LEU A 110 6.65 13.12 6.21
CA LEU A 110 6.02 12.82 7.49
C LEU A 110 6.94 13.14 8.66
N ALA A 111 8.22 12.77 8.58
CA ALA A 111 9.21 13.10 9.60
C ALA A 111 9.36 14.61 9.82
N ALA A 112 9.11 15.43 8.80
CA ALA A 112 9.18 16.89 8.89
C ALA A 112 7.89 17.57 9.39
N ARG A 113 6.74 16.88 9.36
CA ARG A 113 5.42 17.52 9.49
C ARG A 113 4.55 16.95 10.61
N VAL A 114 4.71 15.67 10.95
CA VAL A 114 3.90 14.99 11.97
C VAL A 114 4.78 14.44 13.08
N ASP A 115 4.17 13.99 14.17
CA ASP A 115 4.92 13.33 15.24
C ASP A 115 5.45 11.96 14.80
N GLU A 116 6.47 11.48 15.51
CA GLU A 116 7.13 10.20 15.23
C GLU A 116 6.15 9.02 15.34
N GLY A 117 5.12 9.12 16.19
CA GLY A 117 4.09 8.11 16.34
C GLY A 117 3.18 8.01 15.10
N GLU A 118 2.69 9.14 14.58
CA GLU A 118 1.90 9.19 13.35
C GLU A 118 2.72 8.79 12.12
N ALA A 119 3.95 9.29 12.00
CA ALA A 119 4.87 8.89 10.93
C ALA A 119 5.15 7.37 11.00
N GLY A 120 5.43 6.85 12.19
CA GLY A 120 5.67 5.43 12.42
C GLY A 120 4.47 4.56 12.09
N ALA A 121 3.26 4.97 12.50
CA ALA A 121 2.03 4.25 12.20
C ALA A 121 1.76 4.16 10.70
N TYR A 122 1.96 5.27 9.96
CA TYR A 122 1.80 5.28 8.51
C TYR A 122 2.84 4.40 7.80
N LYS A 123 4.11 4.50 8.19
CA LYS A 123 5.20 3.65 7.65
C LYS A 123 4.91 2.16 7.90
N HIS A 124 4.52 1.81 9.12
CA HIS A 124 4.18 0.44 9.48
C HIS A 124 3.00 -0.07 8.66
N TRP A 125 1.96 0.75 8.46
CA TRP A 125 0.80 0.39 7.66
C TRP A 125 1.16 0.10 6.19
N LEU A 126 2.06 0.86 5.57
CA LEU A 126 2.55 0.56 4.21
C LEU A 126 3.26 -0.79 4.12
N VAL A 127 4.09 -1.12 5.12
CA VAL A 127 4.76 -2.43 5.17
C VAL A 127 3.73 -3.54 5.36
N GLN A 128 2.73 -3.35 6.22
CA GLN A 128 1.64 -4.31 6.41
C GLN A 128 0.86 -4.59 5.12
N ILE A 129 0.56 -3.55 4.32
CA ILE A 129 -0.10 -3.72 3.02
C ILE A 129 0.75 -4.62 2.11
N ALA A 130 2.06 -4.35 2.01
CA ALA A 130 2.96 -5.18 1.22
C ALA A 130 3.00 -6.64 1.73
N GLU A 131 3.03 -6.85 3.05
CA GLU A 131 3.03 -8.18 3.67
C GLU A 131 1.74 -8.97 3.40
N GLN A 132 0.57 -8.32 3.45
CA GLN A 132 -0.70 -8.99 3.17
C GLN A 132 -0.84 -9.37 1.70
N VAL A 133 -0.39 -8.50 0.79
CA VAL A 133 -0.39 -8.79 -0.65
C VAL A 133 0.47 -10.02 -0.94
N VAL A 134 1.75 -10.03 -0.52
CA VAL A 134 2.65 -11.17 -0.80
C VAL A 134 2.26 -12.44 -0.03
N GLY A 135 1.62 -12.31 1.13
CA GLY A 135 1.13 -13.45 1.92
C GLY A 135 -0.12 -14.12 1.35
N ALA A 136 -1.02 -13.37 0.72
CA ALA A 136 -2.28 -13.89 0.18
C ALA A 136 -2.09 -14.81 -1.04
N ALA A 137 -1.01 -14.63 -1.81
CA ALA A 137 -0.65 -15.54 -2.90
C ALA A 137 -0.36 -16.98 -2.41
N SER A 138 0.19 -17.10 -1.20
CA SER A 138 0.62 -18.39 -0.61
C SER A 138 -0.54 -19.28 -0.15
N SER A 139 -1.75 -18.73 0.05
CA SER A 139 -2.90 -19.44 0.63
C SER A 139 -3.90 -20.00 -0.39
N GLY A 140 -3.73 -19.74 -1.70
CA GLY A 140 -4.63 -20.17 -2.77
C GLY A 140 -4.53 -21.65 -3.21
N GLY A 141 -3.69 -22.47 -2.57
CA GLY A 141 -3.45 -23.87 -2.95
C GLY A 141 -4.46 -24.87 -2.35
N LEU A 142 -5.71 -24.89 -2.83
CA LEU A 142 -6.76 -25.81 -2.34
C LEU A 142 -6.66 -27.26 -2.89
N LEU A 143 -5.73 -27.58 -3.79
CA LEU A 143 -5.49 -28.97 -4.23
C LEU A 143 -3.99 -29.28 -4.15
N GLY A 144 -3.60 -29.79 -2.99
CA GLY A 144 -2.22 -29.83 -2.53
C GLY A 144 -1.24 -30.52 -3.45
N ILE A 145 -0.20 -29.78 -3.87
CA ILE A 145 1.21 -30.12 -3.79
C ILE A 145 1.98 -28.78 -3.81
N GLY A 146 2.60 -28.38 -2.69
CA GLY A 146 3.54 -27.23 -2.66
C GLY A 146 2.92 -25.84 -2.49
N GLY A 147 2.57 -25.47 -1.25
CA GLY A 147 2.44 -24.05 -0.89
C GLY A 147 3.81 -23.41 -0.98
N GLU A 148 4.06 -22.69 -2.07
CA GLU A 148 5.34 -22.01 -2.27
C GLU A 148 5.33 -20.74 -1.41
N SER A 149 6.27 -20.69 -0.47
CA SER A 149 6.47 -19.56 0.43
C SER A 149 6.72 -18.28 -0.37
N VAL A 150 6.43 -17.10 0.21
CA VAL A 150 6.83 -15.77 -0.29
C VAL A 150 8.15 -15.85 -1.06
N SER A 151 8.25 -15.31 -2.27
CA SER A 151 9.45 -15.43 -3.08
C SER A 151 10.61 -14.60 -2.53
N ASP A 152 11.83 -14.85 -3.02
CA ASP A 152 12.99 -14.00 -2.71
C ASP A 152 12.79 -12.56 -3.22
N SER A 153 12.09 -12.38 -4.34
CA SER A 153 11.82 -11.08 -4.95
C SER A 153 10.83 -10.27 -4.11
N GLU A 154 9.76 -10.91 -3.62
CA GLU A 154 8.77 -10.31 -2.71
C GLU A 154 9.40 -9.91 -1.37
N ARG A 155 10.16 -10.82 -0.76
CA ARG A 155 10.91 -10.51 0.48
C ARG A 155 11.81 -9.31 0.27
N ARG A 156 12.57 -9.30 -0.82
CA ARG A 156 13.49 -8.21 -1.14
C ARG A 156 12.76 -6.88 -1.34
N PHE A 157 11.58 -6.88 -1.98
CA PHE A 157 10.78 -5.68 -2.12
C PHE A 157 10.34 -5.15 -0.76
N ARG A 158 9.76 -6.00 0.09
CA ARG A 158 9.34 -5.63 1.45
C ARG A 158 10.51 -5.09 2.27
N ASP A 159 11.65 -5.77 2.26
CA ASP A 159 12.82 -5.37 3.04
C ASP A 159 13.38 -4.01 2.55
N ARG A 160 13.36 -3.77 1.23
CA ARG A 160 13.71 -2.46 0.66
C ARG A 160 12.73 -1.36 1.06
N LEU A 161 11.42 -1.65 1.00
CA LEU A 161 10.38 -0.70 1.41
C LEU A 161 10.56 -0.33 2.88
N ALA A 162 10.72 -1.31 3.76
CA ALA A 162 10.97 -1.09 5.17
C ALA A 162 12.26 -0.30 5.41
N HIS A 163 13.34 -0.59 4.66
CA HIS A 163 14.58 0.18 4.76
C HIS A 163 14.38 1.65 4.38
N VAL A 164 13.78 1.92 3.22
CA VAL A 164 13.56 3.29 2.72
C VAL A 164 12.63 4.11 3.62
N LEU A 165 11.66 3.46 4.28
CA LEU A 165 10.76 4.15 5.20
C LEU A 165 11.45 4.53 6.53
N ASN A 166 12.56 3.88 6.88
CA ASN A 166 13.29 4.07 8.14
C ASN A 166 14.62 4.84 7.98
N ASP A 167 15.00 5.21 6.75
CA ASP A 167 16.16 6.04 6.44
C ASP A 167 15.86 7.53 6.72
#